data_AF-A0A7K0FXR5-F1
#
_entry.id   AF-A0A7K0FXR5-F1
#
_cell.length_a   1.000
_cell.length_b   1.000
_cell.length_c   1.000
_cell.angle_alpha   90.00
_cell.angle_beta   90.00
_cell.angle_gamma   90.00
#
_symmetry.space_group_name_H-M   'P 1'
#
loop_
_entity.id
_entity.type
_entity.pdbx_description
1 polymer ?
#
loop_
_entity_poly.entity_id
_entity_poly.type
_entity_poly.pdbx_seq_one_letter_code
_entity_poly.pdbx_strand_id
1 'polypeptide(L)'
;MNLRKCFTALILVLSAISTVMAQYKEPEKKDKVEIFRPEIAFDSLQAKKMLARGTATIKGKAFTKPMNNIGFKSGRRIYANQIKVTLFPVTPYFEAWYQLRKDKESLRRRRYVYLSDDAYRYRLEAITNSNGEFTFPDMKPGKYFLQGFLGYTSNGTYNEYTGSGYSGYGRTDYYQQKRYAVDHKDRIEEFIEVKENGEIVKVRLH
;
A
#
# COMPACT_ATOMS: atom_id res chain seq x y z
N MET A 1 66.51 26.86 19.31
CA MET A 1 66.12 28.08 20.05
C MET A 1 65.64 29.11 19.03
N ASN A 2 64.32 29.26 18.86
CA ASN A 2 63.64 30.56 18.78
C ASN A 2 62.15 30.36 18.47
N LEU A 3 61.40 30.57 19.55
CA LEU A 3 59.96 30.65 19.72
C LEU A 3 59.45 32.02 19.19
N ARG A 4 58.13 32.12 18.93
CA ARG A 4 57.30 33.29 18.52
C ARG A 4 56.98 33.23 17.01
N LYS A 5 55.71 33.14 16.56
CA LYS A 5 54.46 33.78 16.98
C LYS A 5 53.29 32.83 16.60
N CYS A 6 52.53 32.29 17.55
CA CYS A 6 51.23 32.79 18.04
C CYS A 6 50.28 33.38 16.98
N PHE A 7 49.14 32.69 16.85
CA PHE A 7 47.80 33.22 16.57
C PHE A 7 47.50 33.80 15.17
N THR A 8 47.08 32.92 14.26
CA THR A 8 46.07 33.28 13.25
C THR A 8 45.12 32.11 12.98
N ALA A 9 43.84 32.37 13.25
CA ALA A 9 42.66 31.77 12.62
C ALA A 9 42.23 30.35 13.03
N LEU A 10 41.84 30.23 14.29
CA LEU A 10 40.68 29.44 14.71
C LEU A 10 39.40 30.08 14.13
N ILE A 11 39.07 29.83 12.85
CA ILE A 11 37.75 30.16 12.26
C ILE A 11 37.36 29.06 11.29
N LEU A 12 36.68 28.03 11.79
CA LEU A 12 35.87 27.12 10.98
C LEU A 12 34.76 26.52 11.85
N VAL A 13 34.05 27.40 12.56
CA VAL A 13 32.75 27.09 13.18
C VAL A 13 31.70 27.85 12.38
N LEU A 14 30.55 27.20 12.16
CA LEU A 14 29.36 27.65 11.45
C LEU A 14 29.48 27.70 9.91
N SER A 15 29.45 26.51 9.28
CA SER A 15 28.75 26.42 8.00
C SER A 15 27.29 26.83 8.24
N ALA A 16 26.98 28.05 7.84
CA ALA A 16 25.66 28.65 7.94
C ALA A 16 24.59 27.70 7.36
N ILE A 17 23.60 27.36 8.18
CA ILE A 17 22.27 27.07 7.65
C ILE A 17 21.77 28.41 7.14
N SER A 18 22.03 28.71 5.87
CA SER A 18 21.49 29.89 5.21
C SER A 18 19.98 29.69 5.10
N THR A 19 19.23 30.21 6.07
CA THR A 19 17.80 30.43 5.88
C THR A 19 17.65 31.43 4.75
N VAL A 20 17.15 30.98 3.61
CA VAL A 20 16.85 31.84 2.45
C VAL A 20 15.74 32.79 2.88
N MET A 21 16.14 33.98 3.31
CA MET A 21 15.23 35.08 3.61
C MET A 21 15.01 35.85 2.30
N ALA A 22 13.80 35.77 1.76
CA ALA A 22 13.38 36.55 0.60
C ALA A 22 12.30 37.55 1.02
N GLN A 23 12.27 38.72 0.38
CA GLN A 23 11.30 39.78 0.63
C GLN A 23 9.85 39.35 0.31
N TYR A 24 9.70 38.40 -0.61
CA TYR A 24 8.41 37.83 -1.00
C TYR A 24 8.50 36.31 -0.91
N LYS A 25 7.62 35.71 -0.11
CA LYS A 25 7.41 34.26 -0.05
C LYS A 25 6.03 33.97 -0.60
N GLU A 26 5.95 33.28 -1.72
CA GLU A 26 4.67 32.83 -2.27
C GLU A 26 4.02 31.85 -1.27
N PRO A 27 2.73 32.00 -0.94
CA PRO A 27 2.06 31.07 -0.05
C PRO A 27 2.06 29.67 -0.67
N GLU A 28 2.30 28.65 0.14
CA GLU A 28 2.22 27.27 -0.33
C GLU A 28 0.79 26.97 -0.81
N LYS A 29 0.66 26.61 -2.09
CA LYS A 29 -0.60 26.16 -2.65
C LYS A 29 -0.92 24.79 -2.06
N LYS A 30 -1.82 24.74 -1.08
CA LYS A 30 -2.31 23.46 -0.54
C LYS A 30 -3.03 22.70 -1.65
N ASP A 31 -2.49 21.55 -2.00
CA ASP A 31 -3.16 20.64 -2.92
C ASP A 31 -4.56 20.29 -2.39
N LYS A 32 -5.59 20.43 -3.23
CA LYS A 32 -6.97 20.14 -2.84
C LYS A 32 -7.13 18.63 -2.66
N VAL A 33 -7.35 18.20 -1.42
CA VAL A 33 -7.73 16.81 -1.09
C VAL A 33 -9.23 16.77 -0.89
N GLU A 34 -9.91 15.87 -1.60
CA GLU A 34 -11.36 15.67 -1.46
C GLU A 34 -11.64 14.33 -0.79
N ILE A 35 -12.45 14.36 0.27
CA ILE A 35 -12.81 13.19 1.06
C ILE A 35 -14.30 12.95 0.92
N PHE A 36 -14.68 11.75 0.49
CA PHE A 36 -16.05 11.31 0.35
C PHE A 36 -16.36 10.22 1.39
N ARG A 37 -17.61 10.19 1.85
CA ARG A 37 -18.17 9.16 2.73
C ARG A 37 -19.60 8.86 2.27
N PRO A 38 -20.12 7.65 2.51
CA PRO A 38 -21.54 7.37 2.30
C PRO A 38 -22.42 8.31 3.10
N GLU A 39 -23.50 8.78 2.49
CA GLU A 39 -24.51 9.64 3.15
C GLU A 39 -25.51 8.83 3.97
N ILE A 40 -25.63 7.53 3.69
CA ILE A 40 -26.54 6.61 4.39
C ILE A 40 -26.06 6.40 5.83
N ALA A 41 -27.01 6.34 6.77
CA ALA A 41 -26.70 6.05 8.17
C ALA A 41 -26.19 4.61 8.35
N PHE A 42 -25.19 4.43 9.20
CA PHE A 42 -24.63 3.11 9.51
C PHE A 42 -25.46 2.38 10.58
N ASP A 43 -25.99 1.19 10.25
CA ASP A 43 -26.65 0.30 11.21
C ASP A 43 -25.64 -0.62 11.89
N SER A 44 -25.21 -0.21 13.08
CA SER A 44 -24.28 -0.97 13.91
C SER A 44 -24.84 -2.31 14.40
N LEU A 45 -26.16 -2.42 14.62
CA LEU A 45 -26.80 -3.65 15.09
C LEU A 45 -26.82 -4.70 13.99
N GLN A 46 -27.07 -4.30 12.75
CA GLN A 46 -26.98 -5.20 11.60
C GLN A 46 -25.56 -5.75 11.44
N ALA A 47 -24.55 -4.88 11.46
CA ALA A 47 -23.15 -5.30 11.35
C ALA A 47 -22.76 -6.26 12.49
N LYS A 48 -23.15 -5.94 13.72
CA LYS A 48 -22.93 -6.81 14.89
C LYS A 48 -23.59 -8.18 14.74
N LYS A 49 -24.82 -8.24 14.21
CA LYS A 49 -25.53 -9.51 13.98
C LYS A 49 -24.86 -10.37 12.90
N MET A 50 -24.33 -9.76 11.84
CA MET A 50 -23.60 -10.45 10.76
C MET A 50 -22.23 -10.99 11.20
N LEU A 51 -21.59 -10.32 12.16
CA LEU A 51 -20.30 -10.71 12.74
C LEU A 51 -20.43 -11.53 14.03
N ALA A 52 -21.65 -11.83 14.48
CA ALA A 52 -21.87 -12.72 15.60
C ALA A 52 -21.31 -14.12 15.30
N ARG A 53 -20.98 -14.88 16.35
CA ARG A 53 -20.45 -16.23 16.19
C ARG A 53 -21.46 -17.13 15.45
N GLY A 54 -20.96 -17.83 14.45
CA GLY A 54 -21.63 -18.91 13.74
C GLY A 54 -20.80 -20.18 13.80
N THR A 55 -20.96 -21.04 12.80
CA THR A 55 -20.29 -22.36 12.74
C THR A 55 -19.52 -22.59 11.44
N ALA A 56 -19.63 -21.69 10.47
CA ALA A 56 -18.88 -21.78 9.22
C ALA A 56 -17.44 -21.30 9.39
N THR A 57 -16.58 -21.61 8.42
CA THR A 57 -15.18 -21.21 8.41
C THR A 57 -14.78 -20.71 7.02
N ILE A 58 -14.12 -19.56 6.97
CA ILE A 58 -13.50 -19.06 5.75
C ILE A 58 -12.00 -19.37 5.81
N LYS A 59 -11.50 -20.15 4.85
CA LYS A 59 -10.07 -20.45 4.67
C LYS A 59 -9.57 -19.82 3.38
N GLY A 60 -8.59 -18.94 3.47
CA GLY A 60 -8.10 -18.20 2.32
C GLY A 60 -6.60 -18.34 2.10
N LYS A 61 -6.17 -18.08 0.87
CA LYS A 61 -4.77 -17.90 0.50
C LYS A 61 -4.59 -16.58 -0.25
N ALA A 62 -3.83 -15.66 0.34
CA ALA A 62 -3.55 -14.33 -0.17
C ALA A 62 -2.21 -14.28 -0.91
N PHE A 63 -2.21 -13.70 -2.11
CA PHE A 63 -1.01 -13.51 -2.92
C PHE A 63 -1.23 -12.39 -3.93
N THR A 64 -0.17 -11.84 -4.50
CA THR A 64 -0.25 -11.03 -5.72
C THR A 64 0.68 -11.59 -6.80
N LYS A 65 0.69 -10.96 -7.97
CA LYS A 65 1.67 -11.17 -9.03
C LYS A 65 2.23 -9.82 -9.47
N PRO A 66 3.51 -9.74 -9.83
CA PRO A 66 4.09 -8.49 -10.30
C PRO A 66 3.42 -8.02 -11.60
N MET A 67 3.38 -6.70 -11.78
CA MET A 67 2.93 -6.11 -13.03
C MET A 67 3.99 -6.27 -14.12
N ASN A 68 3.61 -6.71 -15.32
CA ASN A 68 4.50 -6.67 -16.47
C ASN A 68 4.53 -5.28 -17.13
N ASN A 69 5.41 -5.12 -18.12
CA ASN A 69 5.62 -3.86 -18.85
C ASN A 69 4.37 -3.36 -19.62
N ILE A 70 3.34 -4.19 -19.78
CA ILE A 70 2.09 -3.86 -20.50
C ILE A 70 0.94 -3.61 -19.49
N GLY A 71 1.23 -3.60 -18.18
CA GLY A 71 0.24 -3.30 -17.14
C GLY A 71 -0.65 -4.48 -16.75
N PHE A 72 -0.23 -5.73 -17.03
CA PHE A 72 -0.93 -6.93 -16.59
C PHE A 72 -0.18 -7.68 -15.48
N LYS A 73 -0.90 -8.09 -14.43
CA LYS A 73 -0.38 -8.93 -13.34
C LYS A 73 0.00 -10.32 -13.85
N SER A 74 1.29 -10.63 -13.93
CA SER A 74 1.81 -11.90 -14.45
C SER A 74 3.11 -12.33 -13.75
N GLY A 75 3.56 -13.57 -13.97
CA GLY A 75 4.74 -14.12 -13.29
C GLY A 75 4.46 -14.88 -12.00
N ARG A 76 5.50 -15.08 -11.18
CA ARG A 76 5.45 -15.91 -9.97
C ARG A 76 4.60 -15.25 -8.89
N ARG A 77 3.83 -16.06 -8.16
CA ARG A 77 3.03 -15.58 -7.03
C ARG A 77 3.95 -15.06 -5.93
N ILE A 78 3.61 -13.90 -5.41
CA ILE A 78 4.20 -13.31 -4.21
C ILE A 78 3.17 -13.54 -3.11
N TYR A 79 3.44 -14.49 -2.23
CA TYR A 79 2.52 -14.80 -1.12
C TYR A 79 2.51 -13.67 -0.10
N ALA A 80 1.35 -13.42 0.47
CA ALA A 80 1.16 -12.38 1.45
C ALA A 80 1.73 -12.84 2.80
N ASN A 81 3.01 -12.66 3.06
CA ASN A 81 3.65 -13.08 4.30
C ASN A 81 3.34 -12.10 5.44
N GLN A 82 2.71 -12.57 6.52
CA GLN A 82 2.48 -11.79 7.76
C GLN A 82 1.76 -10.45 7.53
N ILE A 83 0.80 -10.42 6.60
CA ILE A 83 -0.04 -9.24 6.39
C ILE A 83 -1.36 -9.40 7.11
N LYS A 84 -1.98 -8.26 7.40
CA LYS A 84 -3.35 -8.21 7.90
C LYS A 84 -4.35 -8.37 6.75
N VAL A 85 -5.19 -9.38 6.84
CA VAL A 85 -6.43 -9.51 6.05
C VAL A 85 -7.59 -9.06 6.92
N THR A 86 -8.38 -8.15 6.39
CA THR A 86 -9.52 -7.55 7.07
C THR A 86 -10.80 -8.07 6.42
N LEU A 87 -11.79 -8.43 7.24
CA LEU A 87 -13.09 -8.89 6.81
C LEU A 87 -14.15 -7.90 7.30
N PHE A 88 -14.97 -7.40 6.36
CA PHE A 88 -16.10 -6.53 6.64
C PHE A 88 -17.42 -7.24 6.34
N PRO A 89 -18.47 -7.05 7.15
CA PRO A 89 -19.81 -7.49 6.79
C PRO A 89 -20.36 -6.59 5.67
N VAL A 90 -20.93 -7.20 4.62
CA VAL A 90 -21.52 -6.44 3.50
C VAL A 90 -22.91 -5.98 3.89
N THR A 91 -22.96 -4.87 4.61
CA THR A 91 -24.20 -4.13 4.95
C THR A 91 -24.58 -3.17 3.80
N PRO A 92 -25.80 -2.63 3.76
CA PRO A 92 -26.18 -1.60 2.79
C PRO A 92 -25.26 -0.37 2.84
N TYR A 93 -24.78 0.01 4.03
CA TYR A 93 -23.77 1.06 4.19
C TYR A 93 -22.46 0.70 3.47
N PHE A 94 -21.99 -0.54 3.62
CA PHE A 94 -20.78 -1.02 2.97
C PHE A 94 -20.92 -1.03 1.44
N GLU A 95 -22.07 -1.47 0.94
CA GLU A 95 -22.37 -1.44 -0.50
C GLU A 95 -22.34 0.00 -1.05
N ALA A 96 -22.97 0.94 -0.34
CA ALA A 96 -22.92 2.36 -0.71
C ALA A 96 -21.50 2.93 -0.71
N TRP A 97 -20.68 2.56 0.29
CA TRP A 97 -19.26 2.91 0.32
C TRP A 97 -18.51 2.32 -0.88
N TYR A 98 -18.75 1.05 -1.20
CA TYR A 98 -18.06 0.38 -2.29
C TYR A 98 -18.39 1.02 -3.65
N GLN A 99 -19.65 1.36 -3.90
CA GLN A 99 -20.06 2.08 -5.12
C GLN A 99 -19.46 3.48 -5.17
N LEU A 100 -19.54 4.25 -4.08
CA LEU A 100 -18.97 5.59 -4.00
C LEU A 100 -17.46 5.57 -4.27
N ARG A 101 -16.75 4.55 -3.76
CA ARG A 101 -15.33 4.35 -4.01
C ARG A 101 -15.06 4.10 -5.48
N LYS A 102 -15.82 3.20 -6.13
CA LYS A 102 -15.71 2.92 -7.56
C LYS A 102 -15.89 4.19 -8.41
N ASP A 103 -16.81 5.06 -8.02
CA ASP A 103 -17.16 6.25 -8.80
C ASP A 103 -16.23 7.45 -8.58
N LYS A 104 -15.73 7.63 -7.34
CA LYS A 104 -15.04 8.87 -6.92
C LYS A 104 -13.56 8.67 -6.61
N GLU A 105 -13.13 7.50 -6.13
CA GLU A 105 -11.76 7.30 -5.67
C GLU A 105 -10.75 7.51 -6.81
N SER A 106 -9.74 8.33 -6.56
CA SER A 106 -8.68 8.57 -7.54
C SER A 106 -7.44 9.10 -6.84
N LEU A 107 -6.39 8.29 -6.79
CA LEU A 107 -5.09 8.69 -6.23
C LEU A 107 -4.49 9.86 -7.03
N ARG A 108 -4.62 9.85 -8.37
CA ARG A 108 -4.16 10.94 -9.24
C ARG A 108 -4.84 12.27 -8.93
N ARG A 109 -6.15 12.24 -8.63
CA ARG A 109 -6.92 13.44 -8.27
C ARG A 109 -7.01 13.69 -6.76
N ARG A 110 -6.27 12.92 -5.95
CA ARG A 110 -6.29 12.98 -4.47
C ARG A 110 -7.71 12.95 -3.88
N ARG A 111 -8.56 12.11 -4.46
CA ARG A 111 -9.93 11.86 -4.00
C ARG A 111 -9.97 10.53 -3.28
N TYR A 112 -10.34 10.58 -2.00
CA TYR A 112 -10.36 9.40 -1.13
C TYR A 112 -11.77 9.12 -0.64
N VAL A 113 -12.13 7.84 -0.57
CA VAL A 113 -13.45 7.41 -0.09
C VAL A 113 -13.25 6.54 1.13
N TYR A 114 -13.69 7.03 2.29
CA TYR A 114 -13.53 6.33 3.56
C TYR A 114 -14.87 5.79 4.05
N LEU A 115 -14.81 4.65 4.74
CA LEU A 115 -15.87 4.24 5.65
C LEU A 115 -15.93 5.26 6.80
N SER A 116 -17.10 5.39 7.44
CA SER A 116 -17.16 6.03 8.75
C SER A 116 -16.32 5.24 9.77
N ASP A 117 -15.84 5.92 10.80
CA ASP A 117 -15.10 5.26 11.88
C ASP A 117 -15.95 4.20 12.58
N ASP A 118 -17.26 4.46 12.71
CA ASP A 118 -18.22 3.50 13.27
C ASP A 118 -18.32 2.24 12.41
N ALA A 119 -18.44 2.37 11.09
CA ALA A 119 -18.46 1.21 10.20
C ALA A 119 -17.13 0.46 10.22
N TYR A 120 -16.00 1.18 10.24
CA TYR A 120 -14.67 0.58 10.26
C TYR A 120 -14.38 -0.24 11.53
N ARG A 121 -15.03 0.07 12.66
CA ARG A 121 -14.89 -0.70 13.91
C ARG A 121 -15.50 -2.11 13.79
N TYR A 122 -16.49 -2.32 12.94
CA TYR A 122 -17.13 -3.62 12.73
C TYR A 122 -16.40 -4.41 11.64
N ARG A 123 -15.23 -4.93 11.99
CA ARG A 123 -14.42 -5.80 11.13
C ARG A 123 -13.78 -6.91 11.95
N LEU A 124 -13.45 -8.00 11.28
CA LEU A 124 -12.56 -9.03 11.80
C LEU A 124 -11.20 -8.92 11.12
N GLU A 125 -10.15 -9.33 11.81
CA GLU A 125 -8.79 -9.31 11.28
C GLU A 125 -8.15 -10.69 11.45
N ALA A 126 -7.42 -11.12 10.44
CA ALA A 126 -6.57 -12.30 10.48
C ALA A 126 -5.18 -11.92 9.95
N ILE A 127 -4.14 -12.52 10.50
CA ILE A 127 -2.78 -12.38 10.00
C ILE A 127 -2.45 -13.61 9.17
N THR A 128 -1.92 -13.40 7.97
CA THR A 128 -1.51 -14.49 7.10
C THR A 128 -0.22 -15.14 7.58
N ASN A 129 -0.07 -16.44 7.37
CA ASN A 129 1.21 -17.11 7.55
C ASN A 129 2.20 -16.80 6.39
N SER A 130 3.40 -17.37 6.43
CA SER A 130 4.41 -17.19 5.37
C SER A 130 3.98 -17.68 3.98
N ASN A 131 3.01 -18.58 3.93
CA ASN A 131 2.42 -19.09 2.70
C ASN A 131 1.21 -18.26 2.23
N GLY A 132 0.88 -17.16 2.92
CA GLY A 132 -0.28 -16.33 2.61
C GLY A 132 -1.61 -16.91 3.11
N GLU A 133 -1.61 -17.95 3.92
CA GLU A 133 -2.84 -18.61 4.37
C GLU A 133 -3.42 -17.89 5.58
N PHE A 134 -4.74 -17.73 5.61
CA PHE A 134 -5.49 -17.11 6.71
C PHE A 134 -6.80 -17.87 6.95
N THR A 135 -7.37 -17.71 8.14
CA THR A 135 -8.64 -18.33 8.51
C THR A 135 -9.48 -17.40 9.38
N PHE A 136 -10.77 -17.29 9.05
CA PHE A 136 -11.79 -16.71 9.92
C PHE A 136 -12.73 -17.85 10.38
N PRO A 137 -12.62 -18.30 11.64
CA PRO A 137 -13.52 -19.30 12.19
C PRO A 137 -14.84 -18.65 12.66
N ASP A 138 -15.81 -19.50 13.01
CA ASP A 138 -17.08 -19.11 13.64
C ASP A 138 -17.88 -18.06 12.87
N MET A 139 -17.93 -18.22 11.55
CA MET A 139 -18.66 -17.32 10.66
C MET A 139 -20.13 -17.71 10.57
N LYS A 140 -21.01 -16.72 10.45
CA LYS A 140 -22.42 -16.95 10.10
C LYS A 140 -22.60 -16.97 8.58
N PRO A 141 -23.70 -17.56 8.11
CA PRO A 141 -24.16 -17.33 6.75
C PRO A 141 -24.35 -15.83 6.49
N GLY A 142 -23.86 -15.37 5.34
CA GLY A 142 -23.88 -13.96 4.96
C GLY A 142 -22.81 -13.61 3.94
N LYS A 143 -22.89 -12.37 3.45
CA LYS A 143 -21.92 -11.78 2.51
C LYS A 143 -20.86 -10.99 3.26
N TYR A 144 -19.62 -11.20 2.89
CA TYR A 144 -18.46 -10.57 3.49
C TYR A 144 -17.52 -10.04 2.41
N PHE A 145 -16.79 -8.98 2.75
CA PHE A 145 -15.75 -8.41 1.91
C PHE A 145 -14.40 -8.56 2.58
N LEU A 146 -13.46 -9.15 1.86
CA LEU A 146 -12.08 -9.33 2.30
C LEU A 146 -11.19 -8.27 1.66
N GLN A 147 -10.26 -7.72 2.45
CA GLN A 147 -9.25 -6.77 1.98
C GLN A 147 -7.90 -7.06 2.62
N GLY A 148 -6.83 -6.99 1.82
CA GLY A 148 -5.46 -6.98 2.28
C GLY A 148 -4.64 -5.92 1.56
N PHE A 149 -3.55 -5.49 2.18
CA PHE A 149 -2.54 -4.64 1.56
C PHE A 149 -1.21 -5.39 1.55
N LEU A 150 -0.75 -5.76 0.36
CA LEU A 150 0.46 -6.55 0.16
C LEU A 150 1.56 -5.66 -0.42
N GLY A 151 2.60 -5.42 0.38
CA GLY A 151 3.81 -4.74 -0.07
C GLY A 151 4.81 -5.73 -0.65
N TYR A 152 5.44 -5.40 -1.78
CA TYR A 152 6.54 -6.18 -2.34
C TYR A 152 7.55 -5.29 -3.07
N THR A 153 8.80 -5.73 -3.12
CA THR A 153 9.87 -4.98 -3.79
C THR A 153 10.32 -5.73 -5.05
N SER A 154 10.38 -5.04 -6.17
CA SER A 154 11.00 -5.54 -7.40
C SER A 154 12.39 -4.95 -7.57
N ASN A 155 13.37 -5.79 -7.88
CA ASN A 155 14.75 -5.35 -8.14
C ASN A 155 15.05 -5.44 -9.63
N GLY A 156 15.82 -4.47 -10.14
CA GLY A 156 16.28 -4.44 -11.52
C GLY A 156 17.70 -3.92 -11.64
N THR A 157 18.25 -4.03 -12.84
CA THR A 157 19.58 -3.52 -13.17
C THR A 157 19.54 -2.74 -14.47
N TYR A 158 20.33 -1.69 -14.58
CA TYR A 158 20.54 -0.97 -15.83
C TYR A 158 22.03 -0.69 -16.04
N ASN A 159 22.44 -0.54 -17.29
CA ASN A 159 23.79 -0.15 -17.64
C ASN A 159 23.85 1.37 -17.74
N GLU A 160 24.52 2.00 -16.77
CA GLU A 160 24.78 3.43 -16.78
C GLU A 160 26.01 3.70 -17.63
N TYR A 161 25.88 4.60 -18.61
CA TYR A 161 27.03 5.04 -19.39
C TYR A 161 28.00 5.82 -18.49
N THR A 162 29.27 5.42 -18.51
CA THR A 162 30.33 5.98 -17.64
C THR A 162 31.42 6.73 -18.39
N GLY A 163 31.39 6.72 -19.72
CA GLY A 163 32.35 7.44 -20.55
C GLY A 163 32.71 6.67 -21.81
N SER A 164 33.58 7.26 -22.63
CA SER A 164 34.11 6.62 -23.84
C SER A 164 35.63 6.72 -23.89
N GLY A 165 36.26 5.69 -24.41
CA GLY A 165 37.67 5.68 -24.81
C GLY A 165 37.79 5.83 -26.33
N TYR A 166 38.88 6.45 -26.77
CA TYR A 166 39.22 6.58 -28.18
C TYR A 166 40.55 5.88 -28.46
N SER A 167 40.58 5.04 -29.49
CA SER A 167 41.79 4.36 -29.95
C SER A 167 41.93 4.47 -31.47
N GLY A 168 43.05 3.96 -32.03
CA GLY A 168 43.24 3.87 -33.48
C GLY A 168 42.16 3.05 -34.21
N TYR A 169 41.33 2.29 -33.48
CA TYR A 169 40.21 1.50 -34.02
C TYR A 169 38.83 2.17 -33.83
N GLY A 170 38.78 3.39 -33.29
CA GLY A 170 37.54 4.15 -33.09
C GLY A 170 37.14 4.34 -31.63
N ARG A 171 35.86 4.70 -31.42
CA ARG A 171 35.27 5.00 -30.11
C ARG A 171 34.73 3.73 -29.46
N THR A 172 35.01 3.55 -28.17
CA THR A 172 34.45 2.48 -27.33
C THR A 172 33.72 3.10 -26.15
N ASP A 173 32.45 2.73 -25.95
CA ASP A 173 31.65 3.20 -24.82
C ASP A 173 31.77 2.24 -23.63
N TYR A 174 31.96 2.80 -22.44
CA TYR A 174 32.05 2.07 -21.18
C TYR A 174 30.77 2.24 -20.38
N TYR A 175 30.26 1.13 -19.85
CA TYR A 175 29.06 1.10 -19.03
C TYR A 175 29.34 0.44 -17.69
N GLN A 176 28.71 0.94 -16.64
CA GLN A 176 28.68 0.32 -15.32
C GLN A 176 27.27 -0.18 -15.01
N GLN A 177 27.16 -1.44 -14.59
CA GLN A 177 25.88 -1.98 -14.14
C GLN A 177 25.49 -1.37 -12.78
N LYS A 178 24.33 -0.71 -12.72
CA LYS A 178 23.69 -0.21 -11.51
C LYS A 178 22.49 -1.09 -11.15
N ARG A 179 22.12 -1.10 -9.88
CA ARG A 179 20.95 -1.80 -9.33
C ARG A 179 19.94 -0.77 -8.84
N TYR A 180 18.66 -1.10 -8.97
CA TYR A 180 17.58 -0.32 -8.37
C TYR A 180 16.52 -1.25 -7.76
N ALA A 181 15.77 -0.70 -6.82
CA ALA A 181 14.63 -1.34 -6.18
C ALA A 181 13.40 -0.45 -6.33
N VAL A 182 12.24 -1.06 -6.55
CA VAL A 182 10.95 -0.38 -6.61
C VAL A 182 10.00 -1.06 -5.65
N ASP A 183 9.47 -0.31 -4.71
CA ASP A 183 8.47 -0.78 -3.77
C ASP A 183 7.07 -0.63 -4.36
N HIS A 184 6.28 -1.69 -4.22
CA HIS A 184 4.91 -1.78 -4.68
C HIS A 184 4.01 -2.04 -3.48
N LYS A 185 2.75 -1.60 -3.57
CA LYS A 185 1.72 -1.91 -2.59
C LYS A 185 0.41 -2.20 -3.30
N ASP A 186 0.04 -3.47 -3.29
CA ASP A 186 -1.19 -3.96 -3.90
C ASP A 186 -2.31 -4.03 -2.87
N ARG A 187 -3.47 -3.49 -3.23
CA ARG A 187 -4.73 -3.72 -2.52
C ARG A 187 -5.41 -4.93 -3.15
N ILE A 188 -5.55 -6.01 -2.39
CA ILE A 188 -6.19 -7.27 -2.82
C ILE A 188 -7.55 -7.39 -2.14
N GLU A 189 -8.59 -7.70 -2.91
CA GLU A 189 -9.99 -7.56 -2.47
C GLU A 189 -10.87 -8.66 -3.07
N GLU A 190 -11.81 -9.18 -2.29
CA GLU A 190 -12.74 -10.21 -2.77
C GLU A 190 -14.07 -10.14 -2.02
N PHE A 191 -15.19 -10.30 -2.73
CA PHE A 191 -16.49 -10.56 -2.12
C PHE A 191 -16.70 -12.05 -1.98
N ILE A 192 -17.17 -12.47 -0.82
CA ILE A 192 -17.45 -13.86 -0.53
C ILE A 192 -18.83 -14.00 0.10
N GLU A 193 -19.40 -15.18 -0.02
CA GLU A 193 -20.68 -15.52 0.58
C GLU A 193 -20.55 -16.86 1.29
N VAL A 194 -20.94 -16.88 2.56
CA VAL A 194 -21.18 -18.11 3.32
C VAL A 194 -22.68 -18.38 3.19
N LYS A 195 -23.04 -19.51 2.58
CA LYS A 195 -24.43 -19.86 2.28
C LYS A 195 -25.13 -20.51 3.45
N GLU A 196 -24.40 -21.36 4.19
CA GLU A 196 -24.99 -22.17 5.26
C GLU A 196 -24.08 -22.38 6.47
N ASN A 197 -24.68 -22.81 7.57
CA ASN A 197 -23.99 -23.08 8.82
C ASN A 197 -23.04 -24.29 8.64
N GLY A 198 -21.83 -24.20 9.20
CA GLY A 198 -20.83 -25.28 9.10
C GLY A 198 -20.05 -25.33 7.78
N GLU A 199 -20.37 -24.47 6.80
CA GLU A 199 -19.68 -24.42 5.51
C GLU A 199 -18.19 -24.07 5.67
N ILE A 200 -17.34 -24.69 4.84
CA ILE A 200 -15.93 -24.28 4.70
C ILE A 200 -15.73 -23.60 3.35
N VAL A 201 -15.70 -22.27 3.36
CA VAL A 201 -15.48 -21.46 2.17
C VAL A 201 -13.98 -21.35 1.88
N LYS A 202 -13.55 -21.72 0.67
CA LYS A 202 -12.15 -21.61 0.22
C LYS A 202 -11.98 -20.39 -0.69
N VAL A 203 -11.04 -19.50 -0.36
CA VAL A 203 -10.87 -18.21 -1.04
C VAL A 203 -9.45 -18.00 -1.56
N ARG A 204 -9.33 -17.36 -2.72
CA ARG A 204 -8.06 -16.92 -3.31
C ARG A 204 -8.04 -15.40 -3.43
N LEU A 205 -7.45 -14.73 -2.43
CA LEU A 205 -7.42 -13.27 -2.36
C LEU A 205 -6.21 -12.73 -3.16
N HIS A 206 -6.42 -11.94 -4.22
CA HIS A 206 -5.34 -11.48 -5.12
C HIS A 206 -5.62 -10.17 -5.87
#